data_AF-A0A661CW00-F1
#
_entry.id   AF-A0A661CW00-F1
#
_cell.length_a   1.000
_cell.length_b   1.000
_cell.length_c   1.000
_cell.angle_alpha   90.00
_cell.angle_beta   90.00
_cell.angle_gamma   90.00
#
_symmetry.space_group_name_H-M   'P 1'
#
loop_
_entity.id
_entity.type
_entity.pdbx_description
1 polymer ?
#
loop_
_entity_poly.entity_id
_entity_poly.type
_entity_poly.pdbx_seq_one_letter_code
_entity_poly.pdbx_strand_id
1 'polypeptide(L)' 'SNPFVMREIPTPDESLVVIRFKDPTMADFPYYQSMLKDSFMSRPNNLVVPAVKMGLAMEIILTPFIDEMMTKKRQRG' A
#
# COMPACT_ATOMS: atom_id res chain seq x y z
N SER A 1 -12.72 14.90 -17.37
CA SER A 1 -11.70 14.03 -17.99
C SER A 1 -10.57 14.79 -18.66
N ASN A 2 -10.73 16.06 -19.05
CA ASN A 2 -9.64 16.84 -19.62
C ASN A 2 -8.74 17.44 -18.51
N PRO A 3 -7.49 16.99 -18.34
CA PRO A 3 -6.61 17.48 -17.28
C PRO A 3 -6.11 18.92 -17.52
N PHE A 4 -6.22 19.45 -18.74
CA PHE A 4 -5.73 20.80 -19.09
C PHE A 4 -6.71 21.93 -18.74
N VAL A 5 -7.95 21.58 -18.37
CA VAL A 5 -8.99 22.54 -17.94
C VAL A 5 -9.26 22.41 -16.44
N MET A 6 -8.58 21.47 -15.77
CA MET A 6 -8.76 21.16 -14.36
C MET A 6 -8.12 22.24 -13.48
N ARG A 7 -8.90 22.84 -12.58
CA ARG A 7 -8.47 23.97 -11.75
C ARG A 7 -7.89 23.54 -10.40
N GLU A 8 -8.29 22.37 -9.92
CA GLU A 8 -7.96 21.88 -8.58
C GLU A 8 -7.39 20.47 -8.66
N ILE A 9 -6.39 20.20 -7.82
CA ILE A 9 -5.75 18.88 -7.72
C ILE A 9 -6.69 17.98 -6.92
N PRO A 10 -7.02 16.76 -7.41
CA PRO A 10 -7.81 15.80 -6.64
C PRO A 10 -7.20 15.55 -5.26
N THR A 11 -8.03 15.63 -4.24
CA THR A 11 -7.65 15.33 -2.87
C THR A 11 -7.47 13.82 -2.66
N PRO A 12 -6.83 13.40 -1.57
CA PRO A 12 -6.72 11.98 -1.23
C PRO A 12 -8.09 11.29 -1.04
N ASP A 13 -9.13 12.00 -0.59
CA ASP A 13 -10.48 11.44 -0.49
C ASP A 13 -11.13 11.15 -1.85
N GLU A 14 -10.62 11.79 -2.92
CA GLU A 14 -11.09 11.60 -4.30
C GLU A 14 -10.25 10.58 -5.07
N SER A 15 -9.30 9.92 -4.40
CA SER A 15 -8.30 9.06 -5.03
C SER A 15 -8.21 7.68 -4.36
N LEU A 16 -7.83 6.68 -5.16
CA LEU A 16 -7.50 5.33 -4.70
C LEU A 16 -6.05 5.00 -5.06
N VAL A 17 -5.39 4.23 -4.20
CA VAL A 17 -4.02 3.73 -4.41
C VAL A 17 -4.07 2.24 -4.72
N VAL A 18 -3.39 1.83 -5.79
CA VAL A 18 -3.23 0.42 -6.14
C VAL A 18 -1.82 -0.03 -5.76
N ILE A 19 -1.73 -0.94 -4.79
CA ILE A 19 -0.48 -1.55 -4.33
C ILE A 19 -0.34 -2.91 -5.00
N ARG A 20 0.65 -3.02 -5.89
CA ARG A 20 0.96 -4.26 -6.60
C ARG A 20 2.13 -4.98 -5.94
N PHE A 21 1.90 -6.22 -5.55
CA PHE A 21 2.94 -7.11 -5.05
C PHE A 21 3.56 -7.85 -6.26
N LYS A 22 4.89 -7.78 -6.38
CA LYS A 22 5.63 -8.54 -7.41
C LYS A 22 5.51 -10.04 -7.15
N ASP A 23 5.68 -10.41 -5.87
CA ASP A 23 5.46 -11.76 -5.37
C ASP A 23 4.31 -11.73 -4.35
N PRO A 24 3.12 -12.24 -4.70
CA PRO A 24 1.96 -12.25 -3.79
C PRO A 24 2.14 -13.20 -2.60
N THR A 25 3.10 -14.13 -2.63
CA THR A 25 3.32 -15.08 -1.53
C THR A 25 3.95 -14.43 -0.30
N MET A 26 4.56 -13.25 -0.46
CA MET A 26 5.15 -12.48 0.64
C MET A 26 4.14 -11.55 1.34
N ALA A 27 2.89 -11.51 0.88
CA ALA A 27 1.87 -10.58 1.34
C ALA A 27 0.78 -11.30 2.16
N ASP A 28 0.46 -10.74 3.32
CA ASP A 28 -0.67 -11.20 4.14
C ASP A 28 -1.92 -10.34 3.82
N PHE A 29 -2.58 -10.64 2.70
CA PHE A 29 -3.76 -9.88 2.26
C PHE A 29 -4.91 -9.89 3.27
N PRO A 30 -5.29 -11.03 3.90
CA PRO A 30 -6.32 -11.03 4.94
C PRO A 30 -6.00 -10.07 6.09
N TYR A 31 -4.74 -10.07 6.57
CA TYR A 31 -4.30 -9.13 7.60
C TYR A 31 -4.41 -7.68 7.12
N TYR A 32 -3.87 -7.37 5.93
CA TYR A 32 -3.92 -6.02 5.38
C TYR A 32 -5.36 -5.52 5.22
N GLN A 33 -6.28 -6.36 4.77
CA GLN A 33 -7.69 -5.97 4.62
C GLN A 33 -8.39 -5.73 5.96
N SER A 34 -8.05 -6.51 6.99
CA SER A 34 -8.60 -6.30 8.34
C SER A 34 -8.14 -4.97 8.96
N MET A 35 -6.91 -4.55 8.68
CA MET A 35 -6.33 -3.31 9.22
C MET A 35 -6.69 -2.09 8.38
N LEU A 36 -6.73 -2.24 7.06
CA LEU A 36 -7.06 -1.20 6.09
C LEU A 36 -8.53 -1.29 5.74
N LYS A 37 -9.40 -0.72 6.59
CA LYS A 37 -10.84 -0.68 6.34
C LYS A 37 -11.14 -0.11 4.94
N ASP A 38 -12.16 -0.62 4.27
CA ASP A 38 -12.58 -0.22 2.92
C ASP A 38 -11.54 -0.52 1.82
N SER A 39 -10.51 -1.30 2.12
CA SER A 39 -9.61 -1.87 1.10
C SER A 39 -10.18 -3.14 0.49
N PHE A 40 -9.82 -3.43 -0.76
CA PHE A 40 -10.26 -4.64 -1.46
C PHE A 40 -9.23 -5.12 -2.47
N MET A 41 -9.33 -6.39 -2.86
CA MET A 41 -8.46 -6.98 -3.88
C MET A 41 -9.04 -6.74 -5.27
N SER A 42 -8.27 -6.12 -6.16
CA SER A 42 -8.65 -5.97 -7.58
C SER A 42 -8.13 -7.12 -8.46
N ARG A 43 -7.03 -7.74 -8.02
CA ARG A 43 -6.40 -8.94 -8.61
C ARG A 43 -5.74 -9.73 -7.47
N PRO A 44 -5.40 -11.02 -7.67
CA PRO A 44 -4.73 -11.83 -6.63
C PRO A 44 -3.43 -11.22 -6.08
N ASN A 45 -2.78 -10.31 -6.80
CA ASN A 45 -1.56 -9.63 -6.39
C ASN A 45 -1.71 -8.11 -6.22
N ASN A 46 -2.93 -7.57 -6.27
CA ASN A 46 -3.19 -6.13 -6.19
C ASN A 46 -4.18 -5.80 -5.08
N LEU A 47 -3.72 -5.06 -4.09
CA LEU A 47 -4.54 -4.46 -3.03
C LEU A 47 -4.88 -3.02 -3.41
N VAL A 48 -6.17 -2.66 -3.36
CA VAL A 48 -6.65 -1.30 -3.57
C VAL A 48 -7.00 -0.70 -2.21
N VAL A 49 -6.49 0.51 -1.94
CA VAL A 49 -6.65 1.20 -0.65
C VAL A 49 -7.12 2.64 -0.90
N PRO A 50 -8.03 3.20 -0.09
CA PRO A 50 -8.33 4.63 -0.11
C PRO A 50 -7.06 5.47 0.09
N ALA A 51 -6.83 6.52 -0.71
CA ALA A 51 -5.56 7.24 -0.66
C ALA A 51 -5.31 7.94 0.68
N VAL A 52 -6.36 8.32 1.42
CA VAL A 52 -6.26 8.78 2.80
C VAL A 52 -5.60 7.79 3.77
N LYS A 53 -5.65 6.49 3.47
CA LYS A 53 -5.04 5.42 4.27
C LYS A 53 -3.68 4.98 3.73
N MET A 54 -3.11 5.68 2.75
CA MET A 54 -1.83 5.33 2.13
C MET A 54 -0.69 5.26 3.15
N GLY A 55 -0.59 6.23 4.07
CA GLY A 55 0.45 6.23 5.10
C GLY A 55 0.39 5.00 6.01
N LEU A 56 -0.82 4.67 6.49
CA LEU A 56 -1.06 3.47 7.30
C LEU A 56 -0.76 2.19 6.50
N ALA A 57 -1.14 2.13 5.23
CA ALA A 57 -0.83 1.00 4.37
C ALA A 57 0.68 0.81 4.18
N MET A 58 1.42 1.90 3.97
CA MET A 58 2.88 1.86 3.89
C MET A 58 3.50 1.36 5.18
N GLU A 59 3.04 1.83 6.34
CA GLU A 59 3.55 1.38 7.63
C GLU A 59 3.33 -0.12 7.84
N ILE A 60 2.10 -0.60 7.68
CA ILE A 60 1.74 -2.01 7.90
C ILE A 60 2.50 -2.94 6.94
N ILE A 61 2.62 -2.53 5.66
CA ILE A 61 3.24 -3.36 4.64
C ILE A 61 4.77 -3.32 4.77
N LEU A 62 5.39 -2.15 4.93
CA LEU A 62 6.84 -1.99 4.81
C LEU A 62 7.62 -2.25 6.10
N THR A 63 7.03 -1.98 7.27
CA THR A 63 7.72 -2.14 8.57
C THR A 63 8.39 -3.50 8.74
N PRO A 64 7.71 -4.66 8.52
CA PRO A 64 8.37 -5.96 8.70
C PRO A 64 9.55 -6.18 7.74
N PHE A 65 9.46 -5.68 6.49
CA PHE A 65 10.56 -5.78 5.53
C PHE A 65 11.75 -4.92 5.93
N ILE A 66 11.50 -3.73 6.47
CA ILE A 66 12.55 -2.84 6.96
C ILE A 66 13.25 -3.48 8.17
N ASP A 67 12.49 -4.05 9.11
CA ASP A 67 13.05 -4.73 10.29
C ASP A 67 13.92 -5.92 9.90
N GLU A 68 13.48 -6.73 8.94
CA GLU A 68 14.26 -7.84 8.41
C GLU A 68 15.55 -7.35 7.74
N MET A 69 15.48 -6.29 6.92
CA MET A 69 16.63 -5.69 6.25
C MET A 69 17.65 -5.14 7.27
N MET A 70 17.18 -4.47 8.31
CA MET A 70 18.04 -3.92 9.37
C MET A 70 18.69 -5.02 10.21
N THR A 71 17.96 -6.10 10.50
CA THR A 71 18.50 -7.28 11.18
C THR A 71 19.61 -7.94 10.37
N LYS A 72 19.38 -8.17 9.07
CA LYS A 72 20.39 -8.71 8.15
C LYS A 72 21.63 -7.82 8.04
N LYS A 73 21.45 -6.49 8.06
CA LYS A 73 22.58 -5.53 8.06
C LYS A 73 23.44 -5.67 9.32
N ARG A 74 22.83 -5.81 10.50
CA ARG A 74 23.54 -5.98 11.77
C ARG A 74 24.33 -7.30 11.85
N GLN A 75 23.82 -8.38 11.25
CA GLN A 75 24.50 -9.68 11.25
C GLN A 75 25.70 -9.76 10.29
N ARG A 76 25.80 -8.82 9.35
CA ARG A 76 26.88 -8.77 8.34
C ARG A 76 28.08 -7.91 8.77
N GLY A 77 27.93 -7.10 9.82
CA GLY A 77 29.00 -6.30 10.41
C GLY A 77 29.53 -6.96 11.67
#